data_AF-A0AAQ3W5G7-F1
#
_entry.id   AF-A0AAQ3W5G7-F1
#
_cell.length_a   1.000
_cell.length_b   1.000
_cell.length_c   1.000
_cell.angle_alpha   90.00
_cell.angle_beta   90.00
_cell.angle_gamma   90.00
#
_symmetry.space_group_name_H-M   'P 1'
#
loop_
_entity.id
_entity.type
_entity.pdbx_description
1 polymer ?
#
loop_
_entity_poly.entity_id
_entity_poly.type
_entity_poly.pdbx_seq_one_letter_code
_entity_poly.pdbx_strand_id
1 'polypeptide(L)'
;MIRIKNSYIITIFFSIIVLIVLIQVPRKRNHSTFLTKFTDILVYLLELFVAGTILNFLFDKASFQAERSYFLIFKDYVFANSIYSILITMIIKFWDGNTIDSYNSIEVYIKRCVLLSNDENSFRNLLNEYNRPMEHFSSNGMYTKSMVDKLKEINSFNEEFLNGVITREKYKLSMDSLLISVNNEKTIITFGWQSSLLLRLIFK
;
A
#
# COMPACT_ATOMS: atom_id res chain seq x y z
N MET A 1 44.65 0.11 7.93
CA MET A 1 44.07 1.38 7.42
C MET A 1 42.66 1.16 6.81
N ILE A 2 41.80 0.35 7.46
CA ILE A 2 40.41 0.07 7.00
C ILE A 2 39.37 0.80 7.89
N ARG A 3 39.79 1.25 9.08
CA ARG A 3 38.91 1.79 10.13
C ARG A 3 38.29 3.17 9.83
N ILE A 4 38.95 3.98 9.00
CA ILE A 4 38.54 5.38 8.77
C ILE A 4 37.45 5.49 7.67
N LYS A 5 37.40 4.56 6.70
CA LYS A 5 36.47 4.64 5.55
C LYS A 5 35.05 4.19 5.86
N ASN A 6 34.88 3.18 6.73
CA ASN A 6 33.56 2.82 7.26
C ASN A 6 33.00 3.92 8.18
N SER A 7 33.87 4.79 8.73
CA SER A 7 33.44 5.85 9.64
C SER A 7 32.40 6.76 8.99
N TYR A 8 32.54 7.15 7.73
CA TYR A 8 31.63 8.13 7.09
C TYR A 8 30.24 7.56 6.79
N ILE A 9 30.17 6.33 6.27
CA ILE A 9 28.89 5.64 6.02
C ILE A 9 28.17 5.43 7.35
N ILE A 10 28.91 5.03 8.38
CA ILE A 10 28.39 4.89 9.75
C ILE A 10 27.94 6.25 10.29
N THR A 11 28.70 7.34 10.06
CA THR A 11 28.34 8.70 10.49
C THR A 11 27.07 9.20 9.81
N ILE A 12 26.93 9.01 8.48
CA ILE A 12 25.72 9.39 7.74
C ILE A 12 24.52 8.57 8.25
N PHE A 13 24.67 7.25 8.35
CA PHE A 13 23.63 6.37 8.89
C PHE A 13 23.18 6.79 10.29
N PHE A 14 24.14 6.99 11.19
CA PHE A 14 23.88 7.41 12.57
C PHE A 14 23.24 8.79 12.63
N SER A 15 23.68 9.74 11.78
CA SER A 15 23.10 11.08 11.72
C SER A 15 21.62 11.06 11.31
N ILE A 16 21.24 10.19 10.36
CA ILE A 16 19.85 10.04 9.92
C ILE A 16 19.01 9.42 11.04
N ILE A 17 19.51 8.39 11.73
CA ILE A 17 18.82 7.78 12.89
C ILE A 17 18.60 8.79 14.00
N VAL A 18 19.64 9.54 14.37
CA VAL A 18 19.54 10.58 15.41
C VAL A 18 18.51 11.63 15.00
N LEU A 19 18.49 12.07 13.73
CA LEU A 19 17.49 13.02 13.25
C LEU A 19 16.07 12.48 13.41
N ILE A 20 15.83 11.21 13.04
CA ILE A 20 14.52 10.57 13.18
C ILE A 20 14.10 10.55 14.65
N VAL A 21 14.98 10.12 15.56
CA VAL A 21 14.69 10.06 17.02
C VAL A 21 14.40 11.45 17.57
N LEU A 22 15.19 12.46 17.20
CA LEU A 22 15.02 13.84 17.65
C LEU A 22 13.68 14.44 17.20
N ILE A 23 13.17 14.06 16.03
CA ILE A 23 11.90 14.56 15.48
C ILE A 23 10.69 13.81 16.05
N GLN A 24 10.86 12.57 16.54
CA GLN A 24 9.77 11.84 17.20
C GLN A 24 9.29 12.51 18.49
N VAL A 25 10.20 13.12 19.26
CA VAL A 25 9.88 13.81 20.52
C VAL A 25 8.90 14.99 20.31
N PRO A 26 9.16 15.97 19.42
CA PRO A 26 8.22 17.05 19.13
C PRO A 26 6.96 16.56 18.41
N ARG A 27 7.03 15.51 17.58
CA ARG A 27 5.84 14.91 16.94
C ARG A 27 4.87 14.32 17.97
N LYS A 28 5.35 13.67 19.03
CA LYS A 28 4.50 13.14 20.11
C LYS A 28 3.84 14.25 20.93
N ARG A 29 4.45 15.42 20.99
CA ARG A 29 3.95 16.56 21.77
C ARG A 29 3.00 17.45 20.96
N ASN A 30 3.24 17.59 19.65
CA ASN A 30 2.45 18.39 18.73
C ASN A 30 2.12 17.58 17.46
N HIS A 31 0.83 17.30 17.22
CA HIS A 31 0.33 16.66 16.00
C HIS A 31 0.39 17.62 14.78
N SER A 32 1.60 18.00 14.37
CA SER A 32 1.83 18.85 13.20
C SER A 32 1.95 18.00 11.93
N THR A 33 1.14 18.32 10.91
CA THR A 33 1.20 17.70 9.58
C THR A 33 2.58 17.85 8.93
N PHE A 34 3.28 18.97 9.19
CA PHE A 34 4.62 19.21 8.66
C PHE A 34 5.64 18.23 9.25
N LEU A 35 5.62 18.04 10.58
CA LEU A 35 6.53 17.12 11.26
C LEU A 35 6.32 15.67 10.79
N THR A 36 5.07 15.27 10.54
CA THR A 36 4.76 13.96 9.95
C THR A 36 5.42 13.82 8.58
N LYS A 37 5.15 14.74 7.64
CA LYS A 37 5.73 14.71 6.28
C LYS A 37 7.26 14.70 6.30
N PHE A 38 7.88 15.50 7.17
CA PHE A 38 9.33 15.56 7.28
C PHE A 38 9.93 14.27 7.84
N THR A 39 9.26 13.65 8.83
CA THR A 39 9.65 12.32 9.33
C THR A 39 9.58 11.29 8.21
N ASP A 40 8.53 11.33 7.39
CA ASP A 40 8.34 10.38 6.30
C ASP A 40 9.46 10.50 5.26
N ILE A 41 9.84 11.73 4.88
CA ILE A 41 10.99 11.98 3.99
C ILE A 41 12.28 11.40 4.57
N LEU A 42 12.54 11.56 5.87
CA LEU A 42 13.76 11.04 6.50
C LEU A 42 13.81 9.52 6.54
N VAL A 43 12.69 8.87 6.84
CA VAL A 43 12.58 7.41 6.78
C VAL A 43 12.83 6.91 5.36
N TYR A 44 12.29 7.60 4.35
CA TYR A 44 12.56 7.24 2.95
C TYR A 44 14.02 7.44 2.56
N LEU A 45 14.66 8.53 3.00
CA LEU A 45 16.10 8.73 2.79
C LEU A 45 16.94 7.65 3.48
N LEU A 46 16.55 7.22 4.67
CA LEU A 46 17.19 6.11 5.38
C LEU A 46 17.07 4.81 4.58
N GLU A 47 15.87 4.51 4.07
CA GLU A 47 15.61 3.33 3.23
C GLU A 47 16.51 3.30 1.99
N LEU A 48 16.54 4.41 1.24
CA LEU A 48 17.40 4.56 0.06
C LEU A 48 18.87 4.40 0.41
N PHE A 49 19.32 5.02 1.52
CA PHE A 49 20.71 4.93 1.95
C PHE A 49 21.11 3.48 2.30
N VAL A 50 20.28 2.77 3.07
CA VAL A 50 20.53 1.38 3.47
C VAL A 50 20.50 0.46 2.25
N ALA A 51 19.47 0.56 1.41
CA ALA A 51 19.33 -0.27 0.22
C ALA A 51 20.46 -0.02 -0.78
N GLY A 52 20.78 1.25 -1.04
CA GLY A 52 21.90 1.64 -1.89
C GLY A 52 23.24 1.12 -1.37
N THR A 53 23.46 1.17 -0.05
CA THR A 53 24.68 0.61 0.57
C THR A 53 24.77 -0.92 0.38
N ILE A 54 23.67 -1.63 0.58
CA ILE A 54 23.61 -3.10 0.39
C ILE A 54 23.88 -3.46 -1.08
N LEU A 55 23.21 -2.79 -2.02
CA LEU A 55 23.39 -3.04 -3.45
C LEU A 55 24.81 -2.73 -3.92
N ASN A 56 25.38 -1.61 -3.49
CA ASN A 56 26.78 -1.29 -3.78
C ASN A 56 27.74 -2.34 -3.23
N PHE A 57 27.48 -2.86 -2.02
CA PHE A 57 28.29 -3.94 -1.44
C PHE A 57 28.19 -5.24 -2.23
N LEU A 58 27.02 -5.55 -2.78
CA LEU A 58 26.77 -6.74 -3.61
C LEU A 58 27.41 -6.64 -5.00
N PHE A 59 27.35 -5.47 -5.65
CA PHE A 59 27.82 -5.31 -7.03
C PHE A 59 29.31 -5.00 -7.16
N ASP A 60 29.92 -4.28 -6.21
CA ASP A 60 31.34 -3.97 -6.26
C ASP A 60 31.94 -3.89 -4.85
N LYS A 61 32.19 -5.05 -4.23
CA LYS A 61 32.81 -5.14 -2.89
C LYS A 61 34.21 -4.50 -2.82
N ALA A 62 34.91 -4.40 -3.96
CA ALA A 62 36.24 -3.81 -4.06
C ALA A 62 36.21 -2.27 -4.08
N SER A 63 35.10 -1.66 -4.54
CA SER A 63 34.90 -0.20 -4.52
C SER A 63 35.03 0.45 -3.15
N PHE A 64 34.67 -0.28 -2.08
CA PHE A 64 34.73 0.22 -0.69
C PHE A 64 36.15 0.28 -0.12
N GLN A 65 37.15 -0.25 -0.84
CA GLN A 65 38.52 -0.34 -0.35
C GLN A 65 39.45 0.71 -1.00
N ALA A 66 39.17 1.16 -2.22
CA ALA A 66 39.99 2.14 -2.95
C ALA A 66 39.70 3.60 -2.52
N GLU A 67 40.68 4.50 -2.64
CA GLU A 67 40.42 5.96 -2.55
C GLU A 67 39.71 6.38 -3.83
N ARG A 68 38.39 6.60 -3.75
CA ARG A 68 37.57 7.06 -4.86
C ARG A 68 37.22 8.53 -4.66
N SER A 69 37.21 9.29 -5.76
CA SER A 69 36.67 10.64 -5.78
C SER A 69 35.19 10.66 -5.33
N TYR A 70 34.75 11.77 -4.72
CA TYR A 70 33.35 11.96 -4.30
C TYR A 70 32.34 11.72 -5.44
N PHE A 71 32.70 12.11 -6.66
CA PHE A 71 31.85 11.91 -7.84
C PHE A 71 31.60 10.43 -8.15
N LEU A 72 32.62 9.58 -8.05
CA LEU A 72 32.47 8.14 -8.31
C LEU A 72 31.56 7.47 -7.28
N ILE A 73 31.71 7.82 -6.00
CA ILE A 73 30.84 7.32 -4.93
C ILE A 73 29.41 7.75 -5.18
N PHE A 74 29.18 9.03 -5.50
CA PHE A 74 27.86 9.54 -5.82
C PHE A 74 27.22 8.80 -7.00
N LYS A 75 27.98 8.59 -8.09
CA LYS A 75 27.54 7.85 -9.28
C LYS A 75 27.09 6.43 -8.93
N ASP A 76 27.85 5.72 -8.09
CA ASP A 76 27.53 4.34 -7.69
C ASP A 76 26.25 4.30 -6.84
N TYR A 77 26.06 5.26 -5.92
CA TYR A 77 24.79 5.40 -5.17
C TYR A 77 23.59 5.73 -6.06
N VAL A 78 23.75 6.61 -7.06
CA VAL A 78 22.67 6.91 -8.02
C VAL A 78 22.28 5.65 -8.80
N PHE A 79 23.26 4.86 -9.24
CA PHE A 79 23.00 3.60 -9.93
C PHE A 79 22.28 2.58 -9.04
N ALA A 80 22.78 2.35 -7.83
CA ALA A 80 22.17 1.44 -6.87
C ALA A 80 20.74 1.87 -6.50
N ASN A 81 20.51 3.16 -6.25
CA ASN A 81 19.19 3.70 -5.98
C ASN A 81 18.24 3.53 -7.18
N SER A 82 18.73 3.66 -8.41
CA SER A 82 17.92 3.44 -9.61
C SER A 82 17.45 1.98 -9.71
N ILE A 83 18.35 1.02 -9.45
CA ILE A 83 17.99 -0.41 -9.39
C ILE A 83 16.95 -0.64 -8.28
N TYR A 84 17.20 -0.10 -7.09
CA TYR A 84 16.29 -0.21 -5.96
C TYR A 84 14.91 0.35 -6.28
N SER A 85 14.83 1.56 -6.85
CA SER A 85 13.56 2.18 -7.23
C SER A 85 12.78 1.33 -8.24
N ILE A 86 13.44 0.67 -9.20
CA ILE A 86 12.77 -0.24 -10.14
C ILE A 86 12.19 -1.44 -9.40
N LEU A 87 12.99 -2.11 -8.57
CA LEU A 87 12.57 -3.29 -7.80
C LEU A 87 11.40 -2.97 -6.86
N ILE A 88 11.51 -1.88 -6.10
CA ILE A 88 10.47 -1.43 -5.19
C ILE A 88 9.19 -1.06 -5.94
N THR A 89 9.31 -0.34 -7.05
CA THR A 89 8.13 -0.01 -7.88
C THR A 89 7.45 -1.28 -8.38
N MET A 90 8.19 -2.30 -8.79
CA MET A 90 7.61 -3.58 -9.21
C MET A 90 6.92 -4.31 -8.05
N ILE A 91 7.57 -4.45 -6.90
CA ILE A 91 7.02 -5.10 -5.70
C ILE A 91 5.74 -4.39 -5.26
N ILE A 92 5.78 -3.06 -5.18
CA ILE A 92 4.64 -2.22 -4.83
C ILE A 92 3.50 -2.40 -5.83
N LYS A 93 3.77 -2.32 -7.13
CA LYS A 93 2.73 -2.52 -8.15
C LYS A 93 2.11 -3.90 -8.07
N PHE A 94 2.89 -4.93 -7.76
CA PHE A 94 2.37 -6.29 -7.61
C PHE A 94 1.50 -6.42 -6.35
N TRP A 95 1.94 -5.83 -5.24
CA TRP A 95 1.19 -5.84 -3.98
C TRP A 95 -0.11 -5.03 -4.07
N ASP A 96 -0.03 -3.81 -4.59
CA ASP A 96 -1.18 -2.94 -4.76
C ASP A 96 -2.10 -3.46 -5.87
N GLY A 97 -1.55 -4.05 -6.93
CA GLY A 97 -2.30 -4.66 -8.03
C GLY A 97 -3.32 -5.68 -7.54
N ASN A 98 -2.89 -6.64 -6.71
CA ASN A 98 -3.80 -7.62 -6.12
C ASN A 98 -4.90 -6.96 -5.27
N THR A 99 -4.56 -5.92 -4.52
CA THR A 99 -5.53 -5.22 -3.65
C THR A 99 -6.54 -4.42 -4.49
N ILE A 100 -6.06 -3.75 -5.54
CA ILE A 100 -6.87 -2.97 -6.48
C ILE A 100 -7.79 -3.91 -7.27
N ASP A 101 -7.30 -5.06 -7.71
CA ASP A 101 -8.09 -6.06 -8.41
C ASP A 101 -9.21 -6.63 -7.52
N SER A 102 -8.93 -6.84 -6.23
CA SER A 102 -9.95 -7.19 -5.24
C SER A 102 -11.00 -6.09 -5.04
N TYR A 103 -10.63 -4.81 -5.02
CA TYR A 103 -11.64 -3.73 -4.99
C TYR A 103 -12.42 -3.61 -6.30
N ASN A 104 -11.77 -3.84 -7.44
CA ASN A 104 -12.41 -3.87 -8.76
C ASN A 104 -13.47 -4.96 -8.83
N SER A 105 -13.19 -6.15 -8.30
CA SER A 105 -14.16 -7.25 -8.29
C SER A 105 -15.39 -6.91 -7.45
N ILE A 106 -15.21 -6.28 -6.27
CA ILE A 106 -16.31 -5.81 -5.43
C ILE A 106 -17.12 -4.71 -6.15
N GLU A 107 -16.44 -3.75 -6.78
CA GLU A 107 -17.07 -2.69 -7.57
C GLU A 107 -17.96 -3.28 -8.69
N VAL A 108 -17.43 -4.26 -9.44
CA VAL A 108 -18.19 -4.95 -10.50
C VAL A 108 -19.39 -5.69 -9.92
N TYR A 109 -19.22 -6.37 -8.78
CA TYR A 109 -20.30 -7.08 -8.11
C TYR A 109 -21.45 -6.15 -7.72
N ILE A 110 -21.16 -5.04 -7.03
CA ILE A 110 -22.16 -4.04 -6.64
C ILE A 110 -22.92 -3.54 -7.87
N LYS A 111 -22.21 -3.20 -8.96
CA LYS A 111 -22.83 -2.73 -10.21
C LYS A 111 -23.75 -3.78 -10.84
N ARG A 112 -23.34 -5.05 -10.86
CA ARG A 112 -24.17 -6.15 -11.38
C ARG A 112 -25.41 -6.37 -10.53
N CYS A 113 -25.27 -6.30 -9.21
CA CYS A 113 -26.38 -6.38 -8.26
C CYS A 113 -27.45 -5.30 -8.51
N VAL A 114 -27.04 -4.03 -8.63
CA VAL A 114 -27.95 -2.92 -8.95
C VAL A 114 -28.60 -3.08 -10.32
N LEU A 115 -27.83 -3.51 -11.33
CA LEU A 115 -28.34 -3.70 -12.69
C LEU A 115 -29.42 -4.79 -12.75
N LEU A 116 -29.15 -5.93 -12.10
CA LEU A 116 -30.03 -7.09 -12.12
C LEU A 116 -31.17 -7.02 -11.09
N SER A 117 -31.23 -5.98 -10.26
CA SER A 117 -32.31 -5.79 -9.28
C SER A 117 -33.72 -5.67 -9.91
N ASN A 118 -33.81 -5.57 -11.23
CA ASN A 118 -35.04 -5.57 -12.03
C ASN A 118 -35.59 -6.99 -12.30
N ASP A 119 -34.73 -7.99 -12.31
CA ASP A 119 -35.03 -9.36 -12.68
C ASP A 119 -34.60 -10.28 -11.54
N GLU A 120 -35.59 -10.68 -10.74
CA GLU A 120 -35.36 -11.46 -9.53
C GLU A 120 -34.63 -12.79 -9.80
N ASN A 121 -34.92 -13.46 -10.93
CA ASN A 121 -34.28 -14.71 -11.28
C ASN A 121 -32.80 -14.51 -11.61
N SER A 122 -32.50 -13.50 -12.44
CA SER A 122 -31.12 -13.14 -12.76
C SER A 122 -30.34 -12.67 -11.53
N PHE A 123 -31.00 -11.95 -10.63
CA PHE A 123 -30.40 -11.49 -9.37
C PHE A 123 -30.08 -12.66 -8.43
N ARG A 124 -31.01 -13.58 -8.20
CA ARG A 124 -30.78 -14.79 -7.38
C ARG A 124 -29.67 -15.67 -7.96
N ASN A 125 -29.61 -15.80 -9.28
CA ASN A 125 -28.53 -16.53 -9.95
C ASN A 125 -27.16 -15.89 -9.72
N LEU A 126 -27.06 -14.56 -9.83
CA LEU A 126 -25.82 -13.83 -9.52
C LEU A 126 -25.36 -14.07 -8.07
N LEU A 127 -26.27 -14.02 -7.11
CA LEU A 127 -25.94 -14.24 -5.69
C LEU A 127 -25.38 -15.65 -5.45
N ASN A 128 -25.97 -16.66 -6.09
CA ASN A 128 -25.49 -18.04 -6.01
C ASN A 128 -24.10 -18.21 -6.66
N GLU A 129 -23.86 -17.51 -7.77
CA GLU A 129 -22.55 -17.48 -8.45
C GLU A 129 -21.47 -16.82 -7.58
N TYR A 130 -21.81 -15.76 -6.85
CA TYR A 130 -20.85 -14.96 -6.09
C TYR A 130 -20.61 -15.47 -4.65
N ASN A 131 -21.60 -16.10 -4.01
CA ASN A 131 -21.45 -16.60 -2.65
C ASN A 131 -20.49 -17.81 -2.55
N ARG A 132 -20.46 -18.69 -3.57
CA ARG A 132 -19.56 -19.87 -3.57
C ARG A 132 -18.06 -19.52 -3.63
N PRO A 133 -17.61 -18.57 -4.46
CA PRO A 133 -16.22 -18.12 -4.45
C PRO A 133 -15.85 -17.29 -3.23
N MET A 134 -16.80 -16.55 -2.65
CA MET A 134 -16.51 -15.58 -1.59
C MET A 134 -16.00 -16.23 -0.29
N GLU A 135 -16.53 -17.40 0.05
CA GLU A 135 -16.04 -18.22 1.17
C GLU A 135 -14.58 -18.65 0.96
N HIS A 136 -14.20 -18.95 -0.29
CA HIS A 136 -12.81 -19.32 -0.64
C HIS A 136 -11.85 -18.13 -0.65
N PHE A 137 -12.32 -16.96 -1.08
CA PHE A 137 -11.45 -15.78 -1.13
C PHE A 137 -11.20 -15.19 0.27
N SER A 138 -12.13 -15.31 1.21
CA SER A 138 -11.89 -14.89 2.60
C SER A 138 -10.89 -15.81 3.32
N SER A 139 -10.88 -17.11 3.02
CA SER A 139 -9.94 -18.06 3.63
C SER A 139 -8.51 -17.94 3.09
N ASN A 140 -8.33 -17.50 1.84
CA ASN A 140 -7.03 -17.47 1.17
C ASN A 140 -6.24 -16.16 1.39
N GLY A 141 -6.74 -15.23 2.22
CA GLY A 141 -6.06 -13.98 2.53
C GLY A 141 -6.03 -12.96 1.38
N MET A 142 -6.82 -13.16 0.32
CA MET A 142 -6.94 -12.24 -0.80
C MET A 142 -7.73 -10.97 -0.45
N TYR A 143 -8.65 -11.07 0.52
CA TYR A 143 -9.43 -9.94 1.01
C TYR A 143 -8.90 -9.42 2.35
N THR A 144 -8.75 -8.11 2.45
CA THR A 144 -8.52 -7.44 3.72
C THR A 144 -9.77 -7.52 4.60
N LYS A 145 -9.62 -7.31 5.92
CA LYS A 145 -10.76 -7.23 6.84
C LYS A 145 -11.83 -6.22 6.37
N SER A 146 -11.40 -5.04 5.90
CA SER A 146 -12.31 -4.02 5.35
C SER A 146 -13.13 -4.56 4.18
N MET A 147 -12.49 -5.25 3.23
CA MET A 147 -13.18 -5.85 2.08
C MET A 147 -14.20 -6.90 2.53
N VAL A 148 -13.85 -7.75 3.49
CA VAL A 148 -14.77 -8.76 4.05
C VAL A 148 -15.97 -8.09 4.73
N ASP A 149 -15.76 -7.02 5.48
CA ASP A 149 -16.84 -6.29 6.15
C ASP A 149 -17.79 -5.63 5.13
N LYS A 150 -17.27 -5.02 4.06
CA LYS A 150 -18.10 -4.49 2.96
C LYS A 150 -18.90 -5.58 2.26
N LEU A 151 -18.28 -6.73 2.03
CA LEU A 151 -18.93 -7.88 1.39
C LEU A 151 -20.08 -8.43 2.25
N LYS A 152 -19.93 -8.46 3.57
CA LYS A 152 -21.03 -8.80 4.50
C LYS A 152 -22.15 -7.77 4.43
N GLU A 153 -21.83 -6.48 4.37
CA GLU A 153 -22.81 -5.41 4.25
C GLU A 153 -23.61 -5.51 2.94
N ILE A 154 -22.93 -5.79 1.81
CA ILE A 154 -23.56 -6.06 0.52
C ILE A 154 -24.54 -7.24 0.64
N ASN A 155 -24.11 -8.34 1.27
CA ASN A 155 -24.97 -9.51 1.45
C ASN A 155 -26.19 -9.22 2.33
N SER A 156 -26.03 -8.44 3.41
CA SER A 156 -27.16 -7.98 4.23
C SER A 156 -28.20 -7.23 3.39
N PHE A 157 -27.76 -6.28 2.56
CA PHE A 157 -28.67 -5.53 1.70
C PHE A 157 -29.33 -6.40 0.62
N ASN A 158 -28.60 -7.39 0.08
CA ASN A 158 -29.17 -8.34 -0.88
C ASN A 158 -30.29 -9.17 -0.24
N GLU A 159 -30.10 -9.65 0.99
CA GLU A 159 -31.13 -10.40 1.72
C GLU A 159 -32.34 -9.53 2.08
N GLU A 160 -32.11 -8.32 2.59
CA GLU A 160 -33.19 -7.36 2.88
C GLU A 160 -34.02 -7.04 1.63
N PHE A 161 -33.38 -6.89 0.47
CA PHE A 161 -34.06 -6.63 -0.78
C PHE A 161 -34.87 -7.85 -1.26
N LEU A 162 -34.28 -9.05 -1.23
CA LEU A 162 -34.97 -10.30 -1.61
C LEU A 162 -36.16 -10.61 -0.72
N ASN A 163 -36.07 -10.29 0.56
CA ASN A 163 -37.14 -10.48 1.53
C ASN A 163 -38.21 -9.37 1.47
N GLY A 164 -38.06 -8.39 0.57
CA GLY A 164 -38.99 -7.27 0.42
C GLY A 164 -38.96 -6.27 1.57
N VAL A 165 -37.93 -6.31 2.42
CA VAL A 165 -37.77 -5.40 3.59
C VAL A 165 -37.45 -3.98 3.13
N ILE A 166 -36.69 -3.85 2.03
CA ILE A 166 -36.31 -2.57 1.43
C ILE A 166 -36.82 -2.45 0.00
N THR A 167 -37.24 -1.24 -0.36
CA THR A 167 -37.61 -0.93 -1.74
C THR A 167 -36.39 -0.89 -2.63
N ARG A 168 -36.61 -1.04 -3.93
CA ARG A 168 -35.53 -0.97 -4.93
C ARG A 168 -34.76 0.35 -4.90
N GLU A 169 -35.45 1.47 -4.73
CA GLU A 169 -34.80 2.79 -4.66
C GLU A 169 -33.85 2.85 -3.46
N LYS A 170 -34.30 2.37 -2.30
CA LYS A 170 -33.48 2.29 -1.10
C LYS A 170 -32.30 1.33 -1.28
N TYR A 171 -32.52 0.16 -1.89
CA TYR A 171 -31.47 -0.79 -2.22
C TYR A 171 -30.39 -0.16 -3.13
N LYS A 172 -30.81 0.53 -4.19
CA LYS A 172 -29.90 1.22 -5.10
C LYS A 172 -29.07 2.27 -4.37
N LEU A 173 -29.69 3.11 -3.54
CA LEU A 173 -28.98 4.12 -2.76
C LEU A 173 -27.95 3.51 -1.80
N SER A 174 -28.30 2.41 -1.11
CA SER A 174 -27.37 1.69 -0.25
C SER A 174 -26.17 1.13 -1.02
N MET A 175 -26.41 0.53 -2.18
CA MET A 175 -25.36 0.00 -3.05
C MET A 175 -24.47 1.10 -3.65
N ASP A 176 -25.06 2.23 -4.08
CA ASP A 176 -24.32 3.38 -4.59
C ASP A 176 -23.43 4.01 -3.49
N SER A 177 -23.91 4.06 -2.25
CA SER A 177 -23.12 4.51 -1.09
C SER A 177 -21.91 3.59 -0.83
N LEU A 178 -22.13 2.27 -0.85
CA LEU A 178 -21.05 1.28 -0.74
C LEU A 178 -20.04 1.40 -1.88
N LEU A 179 -20.50 1.64 -3.09
CA LEU A 179 -19.65 1.84 -4.27
C LEU A 179 -18.74 3.06 -4.11
N ILE A 180 -19.25 4.17 -3.57
CA ILE A 180 -18.45 5.36 -3.26
C ILE A 180 -17.36 5.01 -2.23
N SER A 181 -17.73 4.27 -1.19
CA SER A 181 -16.79 3.82 -0.16
C SER A 181 -15.66 2.95 -0.74
N VAL A 182 -15.99 1.98 -1.59
CA VAL A 182 -15.03 1.13 -2.32
C VAL A 182 -14.09 1.98 -3.19
N ASN A 183 -14.63 2.93 -3.94
CA ASN A 183 -13.84 3.80 -4.82
C ASN A 183 -12.89 4.72 -4.04
N ASN A 184 -13.33 5.24 -2.88
CA ASN A 184 -12.47 6.03 -2.01
C ASN A 184 -11.30 5.19 -1.46
N GLU A 185 -11.55 3.97 -0.99
CA GLU A 185 -10.49 3.09 -0.50
C GLU A 185 -9.50 2.70 -1.59
N LYS A 186 -10.01 2.35 -2.79
CA LYS A 186 -9.19 2.10 -3.98
C LYS A 186 -8.33 3.31 -4.33
N THR A 187 -8.89 4.52 -4.30
CA THR A 187 -8.15 5.76 -4.57
C THR A 187 -7.04 6.00 -3.54
N ILE A 188 -7.31 5.73 -2.26
CA ILE A 188 -6.32 5.87 -1.18
C ILE A 188 -5.11 4.96 -1.42
N ILE A 189 -5.34 3.72 -1.86
CA ILE A 189 -4.29 2.76 -2.17
C ILE A 189 -3.49 3.18 -3.39
N THR A 190 -4.11 3.83 -4.37
CA THR A 190 -3.42 4.30 -5.58
C THR A 190 -2.56 5.56 -5.37
N PHE A 191 -2.58 6.20 -4.19
CA PHE A 191 -1.75 7.38 -3.96
C PHE A 191 -0.24 7.05 -3.92
N GLY A 192 0.53 7.75 -4.74
CA GLY A 192 1.94 7.46 -5.02
C GLY A 192 2.97 7.79 -3.92
N TRP A 193 2.61 8.34 -2.75
CA TRP A 193 3.56 8.60 -1.65
C TRP A 193 4.08 7.32 -0.98
N GLN A 194 3.54 6.16 -1.38
CA GLN A 194 3.88 4.87 -0.85
C GLN A 194 5.15 4.26 -1.49
N SER A 195 6.05 5.05 -2.10
CA SER A 195 7.29 4.58 -2.75
C SER A 195 8.38 4.07 -1.78
N SER A 196 8.06 3.97 -0.49
CA SER A 196 8.90 3.47 0.60
C SER A 196 8.27 2.22 1.22
N LEU A 197 9.00 1.12 1.28
CA LEU A 197 8.58 -0.09 1.99
C LEU A 197 8.52 0.12 3.50
N LEU A 198 9.46 0.85 4.09
CA LEU A 198 9.49 1.09 5.53
C LEU A 198 8.30 1.92 5.98
N LEU A 199 7.97 2.98 5.24
CA LEU A 199 6.75 3.77 5.53
C LEU A 199 5.50 2.90 5.42
N ARG A 200 5.40 2.02 4.40
CA ARG A 200 4.28 1.08 4.30
C ARG A 200 4.18 0.16 5.50
N LEU A 201 5.28 -0.40 6.00
CA LEU A 201 5.26 -1.27 7.18
C LEU A 201 4.91 -0.54 8.49
N ILE A 202 5.21 0.76 8.57
CA ILE A 202 4.95 1.58 9.77
C ILE A 202 3.50 2.11 9.78
N PHE A 203 2.93 2.40 8.61
CA PHE A 203 1.63 3.08 8.48
C PHE A 203 0.48 2.19 8.01
N LYS A 204 0.72 0.93 7.65
CA LYS A 204 -0.31 -0.06 7.29
C LYS A 204 -0.61 -0.96 8.49
#